data_AF-F5XEX7-F1
#
_entry.id   AF-F5XEX7-F1
#
_cell.length_a   1.000
_cell.length_b   1.000
_cell.length_c   1.000
_cell.angle_alpha   90.00
_cell.angle_beta   90.00
_cell.angle_gamma   90.00
#
_symmetry.space_group_name_H-M   'P 1'
#
loop_
_entity.id
_entity.type
_entity.pdbx_description
1 polymer ?
#
loop_
_entity_poly.entity_id
_entity_poly.type
_entity_poly.pdbx_seq_one_letter_code
_entity_poly.pdbx_strand_id
1 'polypeptide(L)'
;MTPIWYDGGEFKLYFYSREEHRLPHVAVMAGRRRLATVAVETGEILAGSLTAQQHRKIKKLLARHADSAVAAFEAALRQEPIARLDRDLRVVTRDEFS
;
A
#
# COMPACT_ATOMS: atom_id res chain seq x y z
N MET A 1 14.50 1.91 1.76
CA MET A 1 13.65 2.49 0.72
C MET A 1 12.28 1.84 0.84
N THR A 2 11.20 2.61 0.90
CA THR A 2 9.83 2.07 1.03
C THR A 2 9.21 2.02 -0.36
N PRO A 3 8.94 0.84 -0.93
CA PRO A 3 8.45 0.77 -2.30
C PRO A 3 7.00 1.24 -2.38
N ILE A 4 6.69 2.04 -3.41
CA ILE A 4 5.31 2.39 -3.77
C ILE A 4 4.68 1.17 -4.43
N TRP A 5 3.57 0.69 -3.88
CA TRP A 5 2.78 -0.38 -4.51
C TRP A 5 1.76 0.17 -5.52
N TYR A 6 1.15 1.32 -5.21
CA TYR A 6 0.15 1.96 -6.06
C TYR A 6 0.27 3.48 -6.05
N ASP A 7 0.15 4.09 -7.23
CA ASP A 7 0.02 5.54 -7.40
C ASP A 7 -1.31 5.90 -8.08
N GLY A 8 -2.21 6.51 -7.31
CA GLY A 8 -3.52 6.96 -7.77
C GLY A 8 -3.61 8.46 -8.05
N GLY A 9 -2.50 9.19 -8.06
CA GLY A 9 -2.41 10.64 -8.18
C GLY A 9 -2.75 11.38 -6.88
N GLU A 10 -3.95 11.14 -6.34
CA GLU A 10 -4.42 11.78 -5.09
C GLU A 10 -3.84 11.12 -3.83
N PHE A 11 -3.54 9.83 -3.91
CA PHE A 11 -2.91 9.07 -2.85
C PHE A 11 -2.04 7.96 -3.41
N LYS A 12 -1.05 7.58 -2.61
CA LYS A 12 -0.10 6.51 -2.89
C LYS A 12 -0.17 5.47 -1.77
N LEU A 13 -0.01 4.21 -2.13
CA LEU A 13 0.01 3.09 -1.17
C LEU A 13 1.43 2.53 -1.05
N TYR A 14 1.87 2.32 0.18
CA TYR A 14 3.23 1.89 0.50
C TYR A 14 3.21 0.69 1.44
N PHE A 15 4.24 -0.15 1.29
CA PHE A 15 4.60 -1.18 2.26
C PHE A 15 5.91 -0.80 2.93
N TYR A 16 5.85 -0.55 4.24
CA TYR A 16 7.03 -0.28 5.06
C TYR A 16 7.58 -1.61 5.56
N SER A 17 8.90 -1.74 5.63
CA SER A 17 9.58 -2.99 6.05
C SER A 17 10.09 -2.95 7.50
N ARG A 18 10.13 -1.75 8.09
CA ARG A 18 10.72 -1.48 9.41
C ARG A 18 9.70 -1.31 10.52
N GLU A 19 8.41 -1.44 10.21
CA GLU A 19 7.36 -1.41 11.23
C GLU A 19 7.14 -2.83 11.77
N GLU A 20 6.69 -2.97 13.01
CA GLU A 20 6.35 -4.30 13.53
C GLU A 20 4.99 -4.72 12.93
N HIS A 21 5.01 -5.67 12.01
CA HIS A 21 3.80 -6.05 11.30
C HIS A 21 3.15 -7.29 11.93
N ARG A 22 1.99 -7.09 12.57
CA ARG A 22 1.14 -8.19 13.07
C ARG A 22 0.28 -8.85 11.99
N LEU A 23 0.00 -8.10 10.92
CA LEU A 23 -0.73 -8.57 9.74
C LEU A 23 -0.36 -7.75 8.50
N PRO A 24 -0.60 -8.25 7.27
CA PRO A 24 -0.42 -7.50 6.04
C PRO A 24 -1.25 -6.21 6.01
N HIS A 25 -0.58 -5.06 5.83
CA HIS A 25 -1.24 -3.75 5.76
C HIS A 25 -0.52 -2.77 4.84
N VAL A 26 -1.27 -1.84 4.26
CA VAL A 26 -0.78 -0.72 3.45
C VAL A 26 -0.86 0.59 4.20
N ALA A 27 0.14 1.43 4.04
CA ALA A 27 0.08 2.82 4.43
C ALA A 27 -0.47 3.67 3.27
N VAL A 28 -1.49 4.46 3.57
CA VAL A 28 -2.12 5.40 2.64
C VAL A 28 -1.53 6.77 2.84
N MET A 29 -0.88 7.30 1.80
CA MET A 29 -0.20 8.60 1.86
C MET A 29 -0.82 9.58 0.85
N ALA A 30 -0.99 10.84 1.25
CA ALA A 30 -1.27 11.96 0.36
C ALA A 30 -0.09 12.94 0.43
N GLY A 31 0.71 13.00 -0.64
CA GLY A 31 2.03 13.64 -0.59
C GLY A 31 2.90 13.00 0.49
N ARG A 32 3.42 13.81 1.43
CA ARG A 32 4.26 13.35 2.55
C ARG A 32 3.46 12.96 3.80
N ARG A 33 2.13 13.16 3.81
CA ARG A 33 1.29 12.90 4.99
C ARG A 33 0.72 11.49 4.95
N ARG A 34 0.94 10.71 6.01
CA ARG A 34 0.19 9.46 6.24
C ARG A 34 -1.24 9.79 6.65
N LEU A 35 -2.20 9.29 5.89
CA LEU A 35 -3.64 9.45 6.18
C LEU A 35 -4.14 8.31 7.06
N ALA A 36 -3.80 7.07 6.68
CA ALA A 36 -4.24 5.87 7.38
C ALA A 36 -3.32 4.67 7.13
N THR A 37 -3.47 3.66 7.98
CA THR A 37 -2.97 2.31 7.76
C THR A 37 -4.17 1.38 7.58
N VAL A 38 -4.17 0.56 6.53
CA VAL A 38 -5.31 -0.28 6.15
C VAL A 38 -4.87 -1.74 6.00
N ALA A 39 -5.59 -2.66 6.62
CA ALA A 39 -5.36 -4.10 6.47
C ALA A 39 -5.61 -4.54 5.03
N VAL A 40 -4.69 -5.34 4.46
CA VAL A 40 -4.77 -5.76 3.05
C VAL A 40 -5.99 -6.65 2.82
N GLU A 41 -6.22 -7.65 3.67
CA GLU A 41 -7.26 -8.65 3.45
C GLU A 41 -8.67 -8.10 3.68
N THR A 42 -8.88 -7.37 4.77
CA THR A 42 -10.23 -6.92 5.18
C THR A 42 -10.57 -5.52 4.67
N GLY A 43 -9.56 -4.73 4.32
CA GLY A 43 -9.70 -3.30 4.07
C GLY A 43 -10.04 -2.50 5.33
N GLU A 44 -9.87 -3.06 6.53
CA GLU A 44 -10.10 -2.37 7.80
C GLU A 44 -9.06 -1.27 8.03
N ILE A 45 -9.48 -0.12 8.59
CA ILE A 45 -8.57 0.96 8.98
C ILE A 45 -7.98 0.61 10.34
N LEU A 46 -6.68 0.31 10.38
CA LEU A 46 -5.94 -0.03 11.59
C LEU A 46 -5.46 1.21 12.36
N ALA A 47 -5.23 2.31 11.64
CA ALA A 47 -4.83 3.59 12.22
C ALA A 47 -5.17 4.76 11.30
N GLY A 48 -5.36 5.95 11.87
CA GLY A 48 -5.67 7.17 11.12
C GLY A 48 -7.12 7.22 10.63
N SER A 49 -7.37 7.95 9.55
CA SER A 49 -8.72 8.10 9.00
C SER A 49 -8.69 8.38 7.50
N LEU A 50 -9.77 7.98 6.82
CA LEU A 50 -10.01 8.20 5.41
C LEU A 50 -11.43 8.73 5.23
N THR A 51 -11.67 9.51 4.18
CA THR A 51 -13.04 9.78 3.77
C THR A 51 -13.71 8.49 3.30
N ALA A 52 -15.04 8.41 3.37
CA ALA A 52 -15.78 7.23 2.92
C ALA A 52 -15.50 6.89 1.44
N GLN A 53 -15.26 7.90 0.60
CA GLN A 53 -14.89 7.70 -0.80
C GLN A 53 -13.49 7.10 -0.96
N GLN A 54 -12.50 7.63 -0.24
CA GLN A 54 -11.12 7.09 -0.24
C GLN A 54 -11.12 5.64 0.25
N HIS A 55 -11.79 5.37 1.37
CA HIS A 55 -11.86 4.04 1.97
C HIS A 55 -12.50 3.02 1.01
N ARG A 56 -13.63 3.36 0.38
CA ARG A 56 -14.26 2.49 -0.63
C ARG A 56 -13.33 2.20 -1.82
N LYS A 57 -12.62 3.21 -2.32
CA LYS A 57 -11.69 3.06 -3.46
C LYS A 57 -10.53 2.14 -3.10
N ILE A 58 -9.93 2.33 -1.92
CA ILE A 58 -8.82 1.51 -1.42
C ILE A 58 -9.29 0.08 -1.16
N LYS A 59 -10.43 -0.12 -0.50
CA LYS A 59 -10.99 -1.45 -0.24
C LYS A 59 -11.26 -2.22 -1.54
N LYS A 60 -11.82 -1.56 -2.56
CA LYS A 60 -12.05 -2.17 -3.88
C LYS A 60 -10.73 -2.52 -4.59
N LEU A 61 -9.72 -1.66 -4.47
CA LEU A 61 -8.39 -1.90 -5.03
C LEU A 61 -7.72 -3.10 -4.37
N LEU A 62 -7.66 -3.13 -3.04
CA LEU A 62 -7.08 -4.23 -2.27
C LEU A 62 -7.80 -5.56 -2.54
N ALA A 63 -9.13 -5.55 -2.58
CA ALA A 63 -9.90 -6.76 -2.91
C ALA A 63 -9.62 -7.28 -4.33
N ARG A 64 -9.40 -6.38 -5.30
CA ARG A 64 -9.11 -6.76 -6.69
C ARG A 64 -7.68 -7.29 -6.86
N HIS A 65 -6.74 -6.79 -6.07
CA HIS A 65 -5.31 -7.05 -6.21
C HIS A 65 -4.72 -7.68 -4.94
N ALA A 66 -5.51 -8.48 -4.22
CA ALA A 66 -5.17 -8.99 -2.89
C ALA A 66 -3.87 -9.80 -2.92
N ASP A 67 -3.75 -10.74 -3.86
CA ASP A 67 -2.56 -11.58 -4.01
C ASP A 67 -1.30 -10.75 -4.29
N SER A 68 -1.42 -9.74 -5.17
CA SER A 68 -0.32 -8.81 -5.47
C SER A 68 0.05 -7.96 -4.24
N ALA A 69 -0.94 -7.52 -3.47
CA ALA A 69 -0.74 -6.73 -2.27
C ALA A 69 -0.02 -7.55 -1.18
N VAL A 70 -0.40 -8.81 -0.98
CA VAL A 70 0.26 -9.72 -0.03
C VAL A 70 1.68 -10.02 -0.48
N ALA A 71 1.91 -10.35 -1.76
CA ALA A 71 3.25 -10.60 -2.27
C ALA A 71 4.15 -9.35 -2.17
N ALA A 72 3.59 -8.16 -2.40
CA ALA A 72 4.28 -6.88 -2.24
C ALA A 72 4.64 -6.61 -0.78
N PHE A 73 3.72 -6.91 0.15
CA PHE A 73 3.95 -6.82 1.58
C PHE A 73 5.08 -7.74 2.02
N GLU A 74 5.08 -9.01 1.61
CA GLU A 74 6.15 -9.96 1.91
C GLU A 74 7.50 -9.55 1.34
N ALA A 75 7.53 -9.10 0.08
CA ALA A 75 8.75 -8.58 -0.54
C ALA A 75 9.29 -7.38 0.24
N ALA A 76 8.42 -6.49 0.72
CA ALA A 76 8.84 -5.37 1.57
C ALA A 76 9.47 -5.87 2.87
N LEU A 77 8.89 -6.87 3.56
CA LEU A 77 9.48 -7.46 4.77
C LEU A 77 10.88 -8.04 4.51
N ARG A 78 11.07 -8.68 3.36
CA ARG A 78 12.37 -9.23 2.91
C ARG A 78 13.33 -8.16 2.38
N GLN A 79 12.92 -6.89 2.31
CA GLN A 79 13.65 -5.79 1.68
C GLN A 79 13.97 -6.06 0.19
N GLU A 80 13.12 -6.85 -0.45
CA GLU A 80 13.19 -7.16 -1.87
C GLU A 80 12.44 -6.11 -2.70
N PRO A 81 12.83 -5.89 -3.96
CA PRO A 81 12.08 -5.02 -4.86
C PRO A 81 10.64 -5.52 -5.05
N ILE A 82 9.66 -4.63 -4.91
CA ILE A 82 8.26 -4.86 -5.32
C ILE A 82 8.21 -4.69 -6.86
N ALA A 83 8.84 -5.59 -7.59
CA ALA A 83 8.87 -5.53 -9.05
C ALA A 83 7.53 -6.00 -9.61
N ARG A 84 6.75 -5.05 -10.16
CA ARG A 84 5.61 -5.25 -11.09
C ARG A 84 4.83 -6.57 -10.88
N LEU A 85 4.36 -6.78 -9.64
CA LEU A 85 3.65 -7.99 -9.25
C LEU A 85 2.25 -8.10 -9.86
N ASP A 86 1.78 -7.04 -10.52
CA ASP A 86 0.51 -6.98 -11.19
C ASP A 86 0.61 -6.07 -12.43
N ARG A 87 0.11 -6.56 -13.57
CA ARG A 87 0.16 -5.87 -14.87
C ARG A 87 -0.94 -4.81 -15.01
N ASP A 88 -2.01 -4.93 -14.22
CA ASP A 88 -3.16 -4.01 -14.22
C ASP A 88 -2.99 -2.87 -13.21
N LEU A 89 -2.02 -2.99 -12.29
CA LEU A 89 -1.65 -1.91 -11.39
C LEU A 89 -0.68 -0.94 -12.08
N ARG A 90 -0.98 0.36 -11.99
CA ARG A 90 0.03 1.42 -12.20
C ARG A 90 1.04 1.37 -11.05
N VAL A 91 1.92 0.38 -11.08
CA VAL A 91 3.07 0.29 -10.17
C VAL A 91 4.13 1.25 -10.68
N VAL A 92 4.38 2.31 -9.91
CA VAL A 92 5.50 3.22 -10.16
C VAL A 92 6.62 2.81 -9.21
N THR A 93 7.56 1.98 -9.69
CA THR A 93 8.85 1.82 -9.02
C THR A 93 9.67 3.09 -9.28
N ARG A 94 9.32 4.20 -8.62
CA ARG A 94 10.23 5.35 -8.49
C ARG A 94 10.52 5.58 -7.02
N ASP A 95 11.81 5.55 -6.72
CA ASP A 95 12.42 6.23 -5.59
C ASP A 95 11.84 7.63 -5.42
N GLU A 96 11.13 7.89 -4.32
CA GLU A 96 10.72 9.24 -3.94
C GLU A 96 11.12 9.60 -2.50
N PHE A 97 12.22 9.03 -2.01
CA PHE A 97 12.90 9.54 -0.81
C PHE A 97 14.41 9.38 -0.97
N SER A 98 15.01 10.36 -1.66
CA SER A 98 16.44 10.72 -1.53
C SER A 98 16.53 12.05 -0.79
#